data_AF-A0A7S1SPS1-F1
#
_entry.id   AF-A0A7S1SPS1-F1
#
_cell.length_a   1.000
_cell.length_b   1.000
_cell.length_c   1.000
_cell.angle_alpha   90.00
_cell.angle_beta   90.00
_cell.angle_gamma   90.00
#
_symmetry.space_group_name_H-M   'P 1'
#
loop_
_entity.id
_entity.type
_entity.pdbx_description
1 polymer ?
#
loop_
_entity_poly.entity_id
_entity_poly.type
_entity_poly.pdbx_seq_one_letter_code
_entity_poly.pdbx_strand_id
1 'polypeptide(L)'
;ASDLQQLVIHSLMDQAFTAAAPPPPGDSTAALARLLEQYTDLPLEPDTHPHIRFPHAVGYAANYYAYVYSQSIAGSLWDRHFARDPLCRDSGDLIHRGLLR
;
A
#
# COMPACT_ATOMS: atom_id res chain seq x y z
N ALA A 1 14.48 -2.48 -3.59
CA ALA A 1 13.23 -2.89 -2.92
C ALA A 1 12.36 -3.59 -3.95
N SER A 2 11.64 -4.65 -3.56
CA SER A 2 10.59 -5.22 -4.43
C SER A 2 9.39 -4.27 -4.52
N ASP A 3 8.56 -4.42 -5.55
CA ASP A 3 7.36 -3.59 -5.71
C ASP A 3 6.42 -3.67 -4.50
N LEU A 4 6.26 -4.87 -3.92
CA LEU A 4 5.46 -5.06 -2.71
C LEU A 4 6.05 -4.31 -1.50
N GLN A 5 7.37 -4.35 -1.33
CA GLN A 5 8.03 -3.64 -0.24
C GLN A 5 7.83 -2.12 -0.39
N GLN A 6 7.91 -1.58 -1.60
CA GLN A 6 7.62 -0.15 -1.83
C GLN A 6 6.17 0.21 -1.49
N LEU A 7 5.21 -0.62 -1.92
CA LEU A 7 3.80 -0.40 -1.58
C LEU A 7 3.58 -0.37 -0.06
N VAL A 8 4.14 -1.35 0.66
CA VAL A 8 4.03 -1.43 2.13
C VAL A 8 4.67 -0.22 2.80
N ILE A 9 5.86 0.20 2.39
CA ILE A 9 6.54 1.36 2.98
C ILE A 9 5.75 2.65 2.74
N HIS A 10 5.23 2.87 1.53
CA HIS A 10 4.36 4.01 1.26
C HIS A 10 3.05 3.95 2.06
N SER A 11 2.47 2.75 2.27
CA SER A 11 1.30 2.59 3.14
C SER A 11 1.61 2.97 4.58
N LEU A 12 2.74 2.52 5.12
CA LEU A 12 3.17 2.85 6.49
C LEU A 12 3.44 4.34 6.65
N MET A 13 4.11 4.96 5.67
CA MET A 13 4.36 6.41 5.64
C MET A 13 3.06 7.21 5.60
N ASP A 14 2.13 6.84 4.71
CA ASP A 14 0.82 7.48 4.61
C ASP A 14 0.07 7.41 5.95
N GLN A 15 -0.01 6.23 6.57
CA GLN A 15 -0.64 6.09 7.89
C GLN A 15 0.05 6.88 8.99
N ALA A 16 1.39 6.90 9.00
CA ALA A 16 2.15 7.66 10.01
C ALA A 16 1.89 9.17 9.90
N PHE A 17 1.72 9.69 8.68
CA PHE A 17 1.47 11.12 8.46
C PHE A 17 0.01 11.53 8.68
N THR A 18 -0.93 10.59 8.57
CA THR A 18 -2.36 10.86 8.76
C THR A 18 -2.93 10.32 10.07
N ALA A 19 -2.09 9.75 10.95
CA ALA A 19 -2.51 9.26 12.26
C ALA A 19 -3.14 10.38 13.10
N ALA A 20 -3.97 10.00 14.08
CA ALA A 20 -4.62 10.96 14.99
C ALA A 20 -3.64 11.86 15.75
N ALA A 21 -2.41 11.39 15.96
CA ALA A 21 -1.28 12.16 16.45
C ALA A 21 -0.17 12.16 15.37
N PRO A 22 -0.25 13.06 14.37
CA PRO A 22 0.76 13.12 13.32
C PRO A 22 2.10 13.63 13.87
N PRO A 23 3.23 13.35 13.19
CA PRO A 23 4.51 13.90 13.58
C PRO A 23 4.48 15.44 13.60
N PRO A 24 5.17 16.09 14.54
CA PRO A 24 5.21 17.54 14.61
C PRO A 24 5.81 18.14 13.31
N PRO A 25 5.46 19.40 12.97
CA PRO A 25 6.03 20.07 11.80
C PRO A 25 7.57 20.03 11.81
N GLY A 26 8.17 19.55 10.73
CA GLY A 26 9.62 19.35 10.61
C GLY A 26 10.12 17.94 10.96
N ASP A 27 9.27 17.06 11.53
CA ASP A 27 9.63 15.68 11.89
C ASP A 27 9.22 14.64 10.82
N SER A 28 8.64 15.04 9.68
CA SER A 28 8.17 14.10 8.66
C SER A 28 9.30 13.32 7.98
N THR A 29 10.46 13.97 7.72
CA THR A 29 11.66 13.28 7.22
C THR A 29 12.18 12.26 8.22
N ALA A 30 12.23 12.62 9.51
CA ALA A 30 12.70 11.74 10.56
C ALA A 30 11.72 10.59 10.83
N ALA A 31 10.40 10.83 10.73
CA ALA A 31 9.40 9.79 10.74
C ALA A 31 9.58 8.79 9.58
N LEU A 32 9.86 9.28 8.36
CA LEU A 32 10.20 8.41 7.24
C LEU A 32 11.50 7.62 7.50
N ALA A 33 12.55 8.27 8.04
CA ALA A 33 13.81 7.59 8.36
C ALA A 33 13.59 6.43 9.35
N ARG A 34 12.83 6.65 10.43
CA ARG A 34 12.47 5.61 11.41
C ARG A 34 11.74 4.43 10.75
N LEU A 35 10.81 4.71 9.82
CA LEU A 35 10.10 3.65 9.09
C LEU A 35 11.03 2.85 8.19
N LEU A 36 11.92 3.52 7.46
CA LEU A 36 12.88 2.86 6.58
C LEU A 36 13.87 2.00 7.37
N GLU A 37 14.39 2.50 8.50
CA GLU A 37 15.27 1.75 9.40
C GLU A 37 14.57 0.54 10.03
N GLN A 38 13.28 0.66 10.35
CA GLN A 38 12.53 -0.41 11.00
C GLN A 38 12.15 -1.55 10.03
N TYR A 39 11.83 -1.21 8.78
CA TYR A 39 11.18 -2.15 7.85
C TYR A 39 12.00 -2.46 6.60
N THR A 40 13.18 -1.86 6.43
CA THR A 40 14.05 -2.07 5.27
C THR A 40 15.53 -2.02 5.66
N ASP A 41 16.40 -2.57 4.79
CA ASP A 41 17.86 -2.40 4.89
C ASP A 41 18.35 -1.14 4.12
N LEU A 42 17.43 -0.25 3.72
CA LEU A 42 17.73 0.93 2.90
C LEU A 42 17.56 2.19 3.76
N PRO A 43 18.65 2.73 4.34
CA PRO A 43 18.56 3.94 5.15
C PRO A 43 18.14 5.13 4.29
N LEU A 44 17.53 6.13 4.94
CA LEU A 44 17.25 7.39 4.27
C LEU A 44 18.57 8.14 4.00
N GLU A 45 18.78 8.56 2.76
CA GLU A 45 19.95 9.36 2.40
C GLU A 45 19.90 10.74 3.09
N PRO A 46 21.00 11.21 3.70
CA PRO A 46 21.06 12.53 4.33
C PRO A 46 20.65 13.66 3.38
N ASP A 47 20.01 14.70 3.94
CA ASP A 47 19.54 15.88 3.21
C ASP A 47 18.57 15.58 2.04
N THR A 48 17.92 14.40 2.06
CA THR A 48 16.86 14.04 1.10
C THR A 48 15.47 14.04 1.75
N HIS A 49 14.46 14.36 0.94
CA HIS A 49 13.06 14.47 1.37
C HIS A 49 12.12 13.81 0.34
N PRO A 50 12.25 12.50 0.07
CA PRO A 50 11.54 11.85 -1.03
C PRO A 50 10.02 11.88 -0.86
N HIS A 51 9.51 11.92 0.38
CA HIS A 51 8.08 11.98 0.69
C HIS A 51 7.38 13.25 0.19
N ILE A 52 8.10 14.36 -0.04
CA ILE A 52 7.49 15.58 -0.62
C ILE A 52 7.03 15.36 -2.06
N ARG A 53 7.56 14.31 -2.72
CA ARG A 53 7.19 13.89 -4.07
C ARG A 53 6.20 12.73 -4.08
N PHE A 54 5.51 12.50 -2.96
CA PHE A 54 4.48 11.47 -2.86
C PHE A 54 3.10 12.06 -3.19
N PRO A 55 2.62 12.00 -4.45
CA PRO A 55 1.40 12.69 -4.87
C PRO A 55 0.15 12.15 -4.17
N HIS A 56 0.15 10.89 -3.74
CA HIS A 56 -0.98 10.26 -3.06
C HIS A 56 -1.24 10.84 -1.67
N ALA A 57 -0.32 11.61 -1.10
CA ALA A 57 -0.56 12.38 0.12
C ALA A 57 -1.65 13.46 -0.07
N VAL A 58 -1.99 13.83 -1.30
CA VAL A 58 -3.05 14.81 -1.60
C VAL A 58 -4.20 14.10 -2.31
N GLY A 59 -5.40 14.17 -1.73
CA GLY A 59 -6.61 13.58 -2.30
C GLY A 59 -6.75 12.05 -2.12
N TYR A 60 -5.69 11.35 -1.69
CA TYR A 60 -5.73 9.92 -1.36
C TYR A 60 -5.08 9.58 -0.01
N ALA A 61 -4.87 10.59 0.83
CA ALA A 61 -4.26 10.45 2.14
C ALA A 61 -5.02 9.43 3.01
N ALA A 62 -4.29 8.72 3.86
CA ALA A 62 -4.77 7.67 4.76
C ALA A 62 -5.31 6.40 4.08
N ASN A 63 -5.25 6.30 2.75
CA ASN A 63 -5.82 5.18 1.99
C ASN A 63 -4.80 4.40 1.18
N TYR A 64 -3.50 4.74 1.23
CA TYR A 64 -2.51 4.08 0.36
C TYR A 64 -2.36 2.57 0.63
N TYR A 65 -2.70 2.11 1.83
CA TYR A 65 -2.75 0.67 2.16
C TYR A 65 -3.77 -0.13 1.32
N ALA A 66 -4.76 0.55 0.72
CA ALA A 66 -5.78 -0.09 -0.10
C ALA A 66 -5.20 -0.83 -1.32
N TYR A 67 -4.04 -0.43 -1.84
CA TYR A 67 -3.36 -1.16 -2.92
C TYR A 67 -2.96 -2.57 -2.48
N VAL A 68 -2.22 -2.70 -1.36
CA VAL A 68 -1.78 -4.00 -0.83
C VAL A 68 -2.98 -4.84 -0.39
N TYR A 69 -3.97 -4.20 0.23
CA TYR A 69 -5.21 -4.86 0.64
C TYR A 69 -5.98 -5.43 -0.56
N SER A 70 -6.16 -4.63 -1.62
CA SER A 70 -6.85 -5.06 -2.84
C SER A 70 -6.12 -6.18 -3.56
N GLN A 71 -4.77 -6.11 -3.64
CA GLN A 71 -3.96 -7.20 -4.20
C GLN A 71 -4.13 -8.51 -3.43
N SER A 72 -4.18 -8.44 -2.10
CA SER A 72 -4.36 -9.61 -1.24
C SER A 72 -5.73 -10.27 -1.46
N ILE A 73 -6.80 -9.47 -1.53
CA ILE A 73 -8.15 -9.98 -1.80
C ILE A 73 -8.23 -10.56 -3.21
N ALA A 74 -7.72 -9.85 -4.22
CA ALA A 74 -7.73 -10.31 -5.60
C ALA A 74 -6.96 -11.64 -5.77
N GLY A 75 -5.80 -11.76 -5.13
CA GLY A 75 -5.02 -13.01 -5.09
C GLY A 75 -5.81 -14.15 -4.46
N SER A 76 -6.45 -13.91 -3.30
CA SER A 76 -7.28 -14.93 -2.65
C SER A 76 -8.48 -15.37 -3.50
N LEU A 77 -9.11 -14.44 -4.21
CA LEU A 77 -10.22 -14.77 -5.12
C LEU A 77 -9.73 -15.59 -6.32
N TRP A 78 -8.59 -15.19 -6.90
CA TRP A 78 -7.96 -15.91 -7.98
C TRP A 78 -7.62 -17.34 -7.60
N ASP A 79 -6.91 -17.53 -6.49
CA ASP A 79 -6.49 -18.85 -6.01
C ASP A 79 -7.68 -19.78 -5.77
N ARG A 80 -8.78 -19.23 -5.25
CA ARG A 80 -9.99 -20.00 -4.94
C ARG A 80 -10.81 -20.35 -6.18
N HIS A 81 -10.94 -19.44 -7.13
CA HIS A 81 -11.96 -19.55 -8.19
C HIS A 81 -11.41 -19.76 -9.60
N PHE A 82 -10.15 -19.38 -9.86
CA PHE A 82 -9.59 -19.33 -11.20
C PHE A 82 -8.25 -20.06 -11.36
N ALA A 83 -7.51 -20.34 -10.27
CA ALA A 83 -6.18 -20.97 -10.37
C ALA A 83 -6.18 -22.32 -11.10
N ARG A 84 -7.25 -23.12 -10.95
CA ARG A 84 -7.40 -24.42 -11.66
C ARG A 84 -7.92 -24.26 -13.09
N ASP A 85 -8.86 -23.35 -13.31
CA ASP A 85 -9.47 -23.07 -14.61
C ASP A 85 -9.70 -21.55 -14.76
N PRO A 86 -8.74 -20.83 -15.36
CA PRO A 86 -8.77 -19.37 -15.47
C PRO A 86 -9.95 -18.81 -16.25
N LEU A 87 -10.60 -19.62 -17.09
CA LEU A 87 -11.71 -19.21 -17.96
C LEU A 87 -13.05 -19.82 -17.52
N CYS A 88 -13.13 -20.33 -16.29
CA CYS A 88 -14.34 -20.92 -15.73
C CYS A 88 -15.51 -19.92 -15.72
N ARG A 89 -16.51 -20.18 -16.56
CA ARG A 89 -17.72 -19.35 -16.67
C ARG A 89 -18.45 -19.19 -15.35
N ASP A 90 -18.65 -20.28 -14.62
CA ASP A 90 -19.42 -20.27 -13.36
C ASP A 90 -18.72 -19.41 -12.29
N SER A 91 -17.39 -19.53 -12.18
CA SER A 91 -16.58 -18.64 -11.32
C SER A 91 -16.69 -17.18 -11.75
N GLY A 92 -16.64 -16.90 -13.05
CA GLY A 92 -16.83 -15.55 -13.59
C GLY A 92 -18.20 -14.96 -13.26
N ASP A 93 -19.27 -15.74 -13.47
CA ASP A 93 -20.64 -15.33 -13.16
C ASP A 93 -20.86 -15.09 -11.66
N LEU A 94 -20.27 -15.92 -10.81
CA LEU A 94 -20.30 -15.77 -9.35
C LEU A 94 -19.67 -14.44 -8.92
N ILE A 95 -18.44 -14.15 -9.36
CA ILE A 95 -17.72 -12.92 -9.01
C ILE A 95 -18.46 -11.69 -9.54
N HIS A 96 -18.95 -11.75 -10.78
CA HIS A 96 -19.68 -10.63 -11.37
C HIS A 96 -20.95 -10.29 -10.60
N ARG A 97 -21.74 -11.30 -10.19
CA ARG A 97 -22.98 -11.07 -9.41
C ARG A 97 -22.72 -10.69 -7.95
N GLY A 98 -21.62 -11.16 -7.37
CA GLY A 98 -21.31 -10.95 -5.95
C GLY A 98 -20.53 -9.69 -5.64
N LEU A 99 -19.77 -9.13 -6.60
CA LEU A 99 -18.84 -8.03 -6.36
C LEU A 99 -18.95 -6.87 -7.34
N LEU A 100 -19.37 -7.09 -8.59
CA LEU A 100 -19.32 -6.09 -9.67
C LEU A 100 -20.68 -5.55 -10.11
N ARG A 101 -21.77 -6.08 -9.55
CA ARG A 101 -23.15 -5.69 -9.81
C ARG A 101 -23.83 -5.15 -8.56
#